data_AF-A0A913YCV2-F1
#
_entry.id   AF-A0A913YCV2-F1
#
_cell.length_a   1.000
_cell.length_b   1.000
_cell.length_c   1.000
_cell.angle_alpha   90.00
_cell.angle_beta   90.00
_cell.angle_gamma   90.00
#
_symmetry.space_group_name_H-M   'P 1'
#
loop_
_entity.id
_entity.type
_entity.pdbx_description
1 polymer ?
#
loop_
_entity_poly.entity_id
_entity_poly.type
_entity_poly.pdbx_seq_one_letter_code
_entity_poly.pdbx_strand_id
1 'polypeptide(L)'
;MGLMSAREVLWKNIIADMRANGQVGRHLTLTCRNHPQNIIHASRSADFRKAPAGGCMEPCVARLDCGHVCKSYCHPADPEHKKYKCPEKCTKMLCEIHKVKCHKLCWKACGRCKVLVTREIPDCKHKQEVQCFLDPKEFKCQALCQRLLACGLHHCKRKCSDTCPKNCTTKVQKMLKCGHENTVECYKNIDEAMCKTPCHELLKCGHPCQGTCGECFQGRLHLPCKAKCDRSLFCGHLCREDCTRNCPPCSQPCENKCFHSKCMNKCGERCVPCVMKCKWQCKHYKCSKPCSETCDRPRCNKGCRKKLRCGHRCIGMCGEPCPKKCRVCNKDEVNKIVFGNEDKPYARFVELQPCGHVIEKNAMDHYMDDVSNDSSIIQLKG
;
A
#
# COMPACT_ATOMS: atom_id res chain seq x y z
N MET A 1 68.68 37.78 -14.14
CA MET A 1 69.54 38.07 -15.31
C MET A 1 70.34 36.87 -15.81
N GLY A 2 70.81 35.94 -14.96
CA GLY A 2 71.56 34.75 -15.43
C GLY A 2 70.77 33.74 -16.27
N LEU A 3 69.43 33.73 -16.19
CA LEU A 3 68.58 32.80 -16.94
C LEU A 3 68.41 33.18 -18.43
N MET A 4 68.50 34.47 -18.79
CA MET A 4 68.35 34.91 -20.19
C MET A 4 69.68 34.86 -20.97
N SER A 5 70.82 35.13 -20.33
CA SER A 5 72.13 35.04 -20.99
C SER A 5 72.65 33.62 -21.18
N ALA A 6 71.96 32.62 -20.63
CA ALA A 6 72.33 31.21 -20.71
C ALA A 6 71.78 30.50 -21.95
N ARG A 7 70.78 31.09 -22.63
CA ARG A 7 70.09 30.45 -23.77
C ARG A 7 70.30 31.12 -25.12
N GLU A 8 70.65 32.40 -25.18
CA GLU A 8 70.88 33.09 -26.45
C GLU A 8 72.10 34.02 -26.43
N VAL A 9 72.86 33.98 -27.53
CA VAL A 9 74.08 34.76 -27.74
C VAL A 9 73.79 36.26 -27.83
N LEU A 10 72.63 36.64 -28.40
CA LEU A 10 72.20 38.04 -28.53
C LEU A 10 72.10 38.73 -27.16
N TRP A 11 71.39 38.11 -26.22
CA TRP A 11 71.25 38.63 -24.85
C TRP A 11 72.57 38.66 -24.10
N LYS A 12 73.49 37.74 -24.39
CA LYS A 12 74.83 37.74 -23.79
C LYS A 12 75.64 38.97 -24.24
N ASN A 13 75.59 39.30 -25.53
CA ASN A 13 76.29 40.48 -26.08
C ASN A 13 75.67 41.78 -25.57
N ILE A 14 74.33 41.91 -25.61
CA ILE A 14 73.63 43.09 -25.09
C ILE A 14 73.93 43.31 -23.60
N ILE A 15 73.90 42.25 -22.78
CA ILE A 15 74.22 42.36 -21.35
C ILE A 15 75.72 42.69 -21.14
N ALA A 16 76.62 42.19 -21.99
CA ALA A 16 78.05 42.50 -21.92
C ALA A 16 78.32 43.98 -22.26
N ASP A 17 77.73 44.50 -23.35
CA ASP A 17 77.83 45.91 -23.73
C ASP A 17 77.21 46.84 -22.68
N MET A 18 76.02 46.48 -22.15
CA MET A 18 75.40 47.25 -21.06
C MET A 18 76.24 47.25 -19.78
N ARG A 19 76.97 46.16 -19.49
CA ARG A 19 77.92 46.12 -18.36
C ARG A 19 79.17 46.95 -18.63
N ALA A 20 79.72 46.88 -19.84
CA ALA A 20 80.91 47.64 -20.25
C ALA A 20 80.65 49.16 -20.20
N ASN A 21 79.46 49.60 -20.58
CA ASN A 21 79.02 50.99 -20.52
C ASN A 21 78.54 51.43 -19.13
N GLY A 22 78.67 50.59 -18.09
CA GLY A 22 78.26 50.91 -16.72
C GLY A 22 76.74 51.06 -16.52
N GLN A 23 75.92 50.62 -17.46
CA GLN A 23 74.47 50.81 -17.46
C GLN A 23 73.72 49.74 -16.64
N VAL A 24 74.42 48.74 -16.09
CA VAL A 24 73.84 47.71 -15.22
C VAL A 24 74.20 47.98 -13.77
N GLY A 25 73.24 48.53 -13.01
CA GLY A 25 73.37 48.74 -11.57
C GLY A 25 73.36 47.42 -10.76
N ARG A 26 73.91 47.47 -9.54
CA ARG A 26 73.94 46.31 -8.61
C ARG A 26 72.56 45.92 -8.07
N HIS A 27 71.61 46.87 -8.07
CA HIS A 27 70.25 46.70 -7.59
C HIS A 27 69.29 47.53 -8.44
N LEU A 28 68.03 47.09 -8.54
CA LEU A 28 66.94 47.92 -9.03
C LEU A 28 66.40 48.76 -7.88
N THR A 29 66.47 50.09 -8.00
CA THR A 29 65.95 51.01 -6.99
C THR A 29 64.46 51.23 -7.21
N LEU A 30 63.64 50.84 -6.22
CA LEU A 30 62.20 51.06 -6.20
C LEU A 30 61.89 52.17 -5.20
N THR A 31 61.21 53.23 -5.66
CA THR A 31 60.80 54.35 -4.81
C THR A 31 59.29 54.34 -4.67
N CYS A 32 58.78 54.42 -3.44
CA CYS A 32 57.34 54.50 -3.22
C CYS A 32 56.81 55.90 -3.57
N ARG A 33 55.78 55.99 -4.42
CA ARG A 33 55.16 57.27 -4.80
C ARG A 33 54.52 58.03 -3.63
N ASN A 34 53.99 57.31 -2.64
CA ASN A 34 53.33 57.90 -1.48
C ASN A 34 54.30 58.17 -0.31
N HIS A 35 55.45 57.50 -0.30
CA HIS A 35 56.48 57.64 0.72
C HIS A 35 57.85 57.77 0.04
N PRO A 36 58.20 58.97 -0.49
CA PRO A 36 59.42 59.18 -1.26
C PRO A 36 60.70 58.87 -0.46
N GLN A 37 60.65 58.93 0.86
CA GLN A 37 61.72 58.55 1.78
C GLN A 37 62.00 57.03 1.82
N ASN A 38 61.07 56.19 1.38
CA ASN A 38 61.21 54.74 1.39
C ASN A 38 61.77 54.24 0.06
N ILE A 39 63.08 53.99 0.05
CA ILE A 39 63.84 53.48 -1.10
C ILE A 39 64.17 52.00 -0.86
N ILE A 40 63.78 51.13 -1.80
CA ILE A 40 64.04 49.69 -1.73
C ILE A 40 65.04 49.32 -2.82
N HIS A 41 66.19 48.79 -2.43
CA HIS A 41 67.19 48.27 -3.35
C HIS A 41 66.98 46.77 -3.57
N ALA A 42 66.29 46.41 -4.67
CA ALA A 42 65.97 45.04 -4.98
C ALA A 42 67.06 44.40 -5.86
N SER A 43 67.77 43.41 -5.33
CA SER A 43 68.81 42.66 -6.07
C SER A 43 68.40 41.21 -6.32
N ARG A 44 67.54 40.65 -5.46
CA ARG A 44 67.03 39.28 -5.52
C ARG A 44 65.50 39.27 -5.53
N SER A 45 64.90 38.17 -6.00
CA SER A 45 63.43 38.01 -6.02
C SER A 45 62.79 38.20 -4.64
N ALA A 46 63.49 37.78 -3.57
CA ALA A 46 63.06 37.97 -2.19
C ALA A 46 62.90 39.43 -1.76
N ASP A 47 63.67 40.35 -2.35
CA ASP A 47 63.65 41.77 -1.99
C ASP A 47 62.37 42.47 -2.43
N PHE A 48 61.68 41.95 -3.47
CA PHE A 48 60.38 42.46 -3.91
C PHE A 48 59.26 42.23 -2.89
N ARG A 49 59.46 41.35 -1.90
CA ARG A 49 58.53 41.22 -0.75
C ARG A 49 58.47 42.47 0.11
N LYS A 50 59.50 43.33 0.05
CA LYS A 50 59.53 44.64 0.72
C LYS A 50 58.69 45.69 -0.02
N ALA A 51 58.20 45.38 -1.22
CA ALA A 51 57.35 46.23 -2.03
C ALA A 51 55.96 45.59 -2.30
N PRO A 52 55.17 45.23 -1.26
CA PRO A 52 53.89 44.56 -1.43
C PRO A 52 52.91 45.44 -2.22
N ALA A 53 52.15 44.84 -3.14
CA ALA A 53 51.15 45.52 -3.98
C ALA A 53 51.66 46.78 -4.72
N GLY A 54 52.97 46.87 -4.96
CA GLY A 54 53.63 47.98 -5.66
C GLY A 54 53.94 49.21 -4.80
N GLY A 55 53.70 49.19 -3.48
CA GLY A 55 54.13 50.25 -2.56
C GLY A 55 54.99 49.72 -1.42
N CYS A 56 55.32 50.55 -0.44
CA CYS A 56 56.22 50.18 0.67
C CYS A 56 55.51 49.43 1.81
N MET A 57 56.28 48.93 2.79
CA MET A 57 55.77 48.19 3.96
C MET A 57 55.08 49.05 5.03
N GLU A 58 54.90 50.35 4.78
CA GLU A 58 54.12 51.21 5.66
C GLU A 58 52.62 50.90 5.57
N PRO A 59 51.85 50.94 6.67
CA PRO A 59 50.42 50.75 6.63
C PRO A 59 49.73 51.88 5.86
N CYS A 60 48.68 51.55 5.11
CA CYS A 60 47.87 52.56 4.44
C CYS A 60 47.05 53.33 5.47
N VAL A 61 47.20 54.66 5.50
CA VAL A 61 46.48 55.55 6.42
C VAL A 61 45.13 56.06 5.86
N ALA A 62 44.75 55.61 4.67
CA ALA A 62 43.52 56.06 4.01
C ALA A 62 42.27 55.60 4.78
N ARG A 63 41.32 56.53 4.95
CA ARG A 63 39.98 56.26 5.48
C ARG A 63 39.03 55.94 4.33
N LEU A 64 38.41 54.77 4.40
CA LEU A 64 37.43 54.31 3.41
C LEU A 64 36.10 55.05 3.59
N ASP A 65 35.21 55.04 2.59
CA ASP A 65 33.85 55.62 2.67
C ASP A 65 33.02 55.05 3.84
N CYS A 66 33.34 53.83 4.29
CA CYS A 66 32.70 53.22 5.44
C CYS A 66 33.20 53.72 6.80
N GLY A 67 34.16 54.65 6.82
CA GLY A 67 34.78 55.24 8.02
C GLY A 67 35.93 54.41 8.62
N HIS A 68 36.10 53.16 8.20
CA HIS A 68 37.22 52.31 8.65
C HIS A 68 38.52 52.69 7.93
N VAL A 69 39.66 52.44 8.59
CA VAL A 69 41.00 52.61 8.03
C VAL A 69 41.37 51.40 7.18
N CYS A 70 42.03 51.61 6.05
CA CYS A 70 42.58 50.54 5.23
C CYS A 70 43.60 49.71 6.03
N LYS A 71 43.50 48.38 5.98
CA LYS A 71 44.43 47.46 6.67
C LYS A 71 45.53 46.91 5.74
N SER A 72 45.57 47.38 4.50
CA SER A 72 46.64 47.04 3.56
C SER A 72 47.89 47.87 3.82
N TYR A 73 49.03 47.36 3.35
CA TYR A 73 50.22 48.17 3.17
C TYR A 73 50.01 49.23 2.08
N CYS A 74 50.88 50.23 2.05
CA CYS A 74 50.86 51.29 1.06
C CYS A 74 50.78 50.68 -0.35
N HIS A 75 49.75 51.04 -1.12
CA HIS A 75 49.53 50.52 -2.46
C HIS A 75 49.17 51.64 -3.45
N PRO A 76 49.91 51.79 -4.56
CA PRO A 76 49.56 52.76 -5.61
C PRO A 76 48.53 52.23 -6.61
N ALA A 77 48.18 50.94 -6.57
CA ALA A 77 47.31 50.29 -7.55
C ALA A 77 45.82 50.67 -7.44
N ASP A 78 45.35 51.08 -6.26
CA ASP A 78 43.96 51.50 -5.99
C ASP A 78 43.94 52.72 -5.05
N PRO A 79 44.36 53.91 -5.52
CA PRO A 79 44.51 55.08 -4.66
C PRO A 79 43.18 55.54 -4.03
N GLU A 80 42.07 55.37 -4.77
CA GLU A 80 40.72 55.71 -4.30
C GLU A 80 40.03 54.57 -3.53
N HIS A 81 40.69 53.41 -3.34
CA HIS A 81 40.15 52.27 -2.60
C HIS A 81 38.79 51.75 -3.12
N LYS A 82 38.50 51.93 -4.41
CA LYS A 82 37.23 51.51 -5.05
C LYS A 82 37.09 49.99 -5.13
N LYS A 83 38.22 49.27 -5.23
CA LYS A 83 38.25 47.80 -5.32
C LYS A 83 38.50 47.13 -3.96
N TYR A 84 39.03 47.88 -2.99
CA TYR A 84 39.34 47.35 -1.66
C TYR A 84 38.08 46.98 -0.86
N LYS A 85 37.99 45.72 -0.43
CA LYS A 85 36.86 45.22 0.38
C LYS A 85 37.20 45.26 1.86
N CYS A 86 36.64 46.24 2.58
CA CYS A 86 36.87 46.43 4.02
C CYS A 86 36.51 45.19 4.87
N PRO A 87 37.49 44.50 5.47
CA PRO A 87 37.24 43.27 6.24
C PRO A 87 36.70 43.51 7.66
N GLU A 88 36.54 44.76 8.08
CA GLU A 88 36.03 45.08 9.43
C GLU A 88 34.57 44.72 9.61
N LYS A 89 34.16 44.46 10.85
CA LYS A 89 32.75 44.29 11.20
C LYS A 89 32.04 45.63 11.02
N CYS A 90 30.90 45.61 10.34
CA CYS A 90 30.10 46.81 10.15
C CYS A 90 29.56 47.32 11.48
N THR A 91 29.70 48.62 11.76
CA THR A 91 29.15 49.25 12.98
C THR A 91 27.83 49.98 12.72
N LYS A 92 27.31 49.92 11.48
CA LYS A 92 26.06 50.58 11.09
C LYS A 92 24.87 50.02 11.89
N MET A 93 24.03 50.92 12.37
CA MET A 93 22.77 50.60 13.03
C MET A 93 21.70 50.26 11.98
N LEU A 94 21.07 49.10 12.10
CA LEU A 94 20.03 48.64 11.18
C LEU A 94 18.63 49.17 11.55
N CYS A 95 18.43 49.48 12.83
CA CYS A 95 17.19 50.07 13.34
C CYS A 95 17.45 50.74 14.69
N GLU A 96 17.05 52.00 14.81
CA GLU A 96 17.24 52.81 16.02
C GLU A 96 16.30 52.36 17.15
N ILE A 97 15.06 51.99 16.82
CA ILE A 97 14.04 51.56 17.79
C ILE A 97 14.49 50.31 18.56
N HIS A 98 15.04 49.32 17.84
CA HIS A 98 15.47 48.04 18.43
C HIS A 98 16.96 47.99 18.78
N LYS A 99 17.71 49.06 18.51
CA LYS A 99 19.17 49.15 18.71
C LYS A 99 19.96 48.00 18.06
N VAL A 100 19.49 47.48 16.93
CA VAL A 100 20.11 46.33 16.23
C VAL A 100 21.26 46.84 15.36
N LYS A 101 22.47 46.33 15.62
CA LYS A 101 23.68 46.64 14.83
C LYS A 101 23.90 45.59 13.74
N CYS A 102 24.55 45.98 12.65
CA CYS A 102 24.99 45.02 11.64
C CYS A 102 26.14 44.17 12.21
N HIS A 103 26.14 42.86 11.95
CA HIS A 103 27.26 41.97 12.30
C HIS A 103 28.02 41.44 11.08
N LYS A 104 27.65 41.90 9.88
CA LYS A 104 28.31 41.50 8.64
C LYS A 104 29.62 42.27 8.43
N LEU A 105 30.48 41.75 7.54
CA LEU A 105 31.65 42.49 7.05
C LEU A 105 31.22 43.78 6.37
N CYS A 106 32.00 44.85 6.53
CA CYS A 106 31.58 46.19 6.14
C CYS A 106 31.38 46.37 4.63
N TRP A 107 32.10 45.59 3.82
CA TRP A 107 31.90 45.58 2.36
C TRP A 107 30.60 44.89 1.91
N LYS A 108 29.93 44.12 2.80
CA LYS A 108 28.64 43.49 2.48
C LYS A 108 27.49 44.44 2.77
N ALA A 109 26.50 44.45 1.88
CA ALA A 109 25.28 45.22 2.07
C ALA A 109 24.59 44.87 3.41
N CYS A 110 24.30 45.91 4.19
CA CYS A 110 23.53 45.81 5.43
C CYS A 110 22.12 45.29 5.13
N GLY A 111 21.63 44.39 6.00
CA GLY A 111 20.23 43.96 5.95
C GLY A 111 19.30 44.98 6.58
N ARG A 112 18.01 44.62 6.70
CA ARG A 112 17.03 45.36 7.49
C ARG A 112 16.82 44.70 8.86
N CYS A 113 16.16 45.40 9.78
CA CYS A 113 15.89 44.89 11.12
C CYS A 113 14.85 43.76 11.13
N LYS A 114 15.28 42.55 11.51
CA LYS A 114 14.44 41.35 11.54
C LYS A 114 13.76 41.07 12.88
N VAL A 115 13.83 42.01 13.83
CA VAL A 115 13.14 41.87 15.12
C VAL A 115 11.65 41.76 14.87
N LEU A 116 11.01 40.78 15.53
CA LEU A 116 9.58 40.58 15.48
C LEU A 116 8.90 41.59 16.40
N VAL A 117 7.93 42.30 15.86
CA VAL A 117 7.11 43.27 16.58
C VAL A 117 5.64 42.94 16.38
N THR A 118 4.86 43.03 17.46
CA THR A 118 3.42 42.83 17.37
C THR A 118 2.79 44.02 16.67
N ARG A 119 2.15 43.80 15.53
CA ARG A 119 1.38 44.82 14.80
C ARG A 119 -0.01 44.30 14.47
N GLU A 120 -0.95 45.23 14.36
CA GLU A 120 -2.31 44.95 13.91
C GLU A 120 -2.35 45.03 12.37
N ILE A 121 -2.87 43.99 11.72
CA ILE A 121 -2.97 43.93 10.26
C ILE A 121 -4.22 44.69 9.80
N PRO A 122 -4.11 45.77 9.02
CA PRO A 122 -5.22 46.68 8.73
C PRO A 122 -6.43 45.99 8.06
N ASP A 123 -6.22 45.03 7.16
CA ASP A 123 -7.28 44.32 6.43
C ASP A 123 -8.17 43.42 7.32
N CYS A 124 -7.65 42.96 8.46
CA CYS A 124 -8.37 41.98 9.29
C CYS A 124 -8.33 42.25 10.80
N LYS A 125 -7.65 43.32 11.24
CA LYS A 125 -7.47 43.73 12.63
C LYS A 125 -6.88 42.66 13.57
N HIS A 126 -6.29 41.61 13.01
CA HIS A 126 -5.57 40.61 13.80
C HIS A 126 -4.21 41.15 14.25
N LYS A 127 -3.87 40.94 15.52
CA LYS A 127 -2.54 41.27 16.07
C LYS A 127 -1.60 40.09 15.85
N GLN A 128 -0.49 40.31 15.12
CA GLN A 128 0.49 39.28 14.82
C GLN A 128 1.92 39.81 14.90
N GLU A 129 2.86 38.90 15.14
CA GLU A 129 4.29 39.20 15.12
C GLU A 129 4.77 39.33 13.67
N VAL A 130 5.19 40.53 13.29
CA VAL A 130 5.73 40.85 11.97
C VAL A 130 7.14 41.38 12.08
N GLN A 131 7.97 41.18 11.05
CA GLN A 131 9.33 41.74 11.04
C GLN A 131 9.26 43.27 11.00
N CYS A 132 10.05 43.96 11.82
CA CYS A 132 10.03 45.41 11.97
C CYS A 132 10.09 46.18 10.63
N PHE A 133 10.86 45.69 9.66
CA PHE A 133 11.01 46.34 8.35
C PHE A 133 9.82 46.13 7.40
N LEU A 134 8.94 45.17 7.70
CA LEU A 134 7.82 44.79 6.85
C LEU A 134 6.62 45.68 7.16
N ASP A 135 6.00 46.21 6.12
CA ASP A 135 4.77 46.97 6.27
C ASP A 135 3.61 46.03 6.63
N PRO A 136 2.74 46.40 7.60
CA PRO A 136 1.60 45.57 7.99
C PRO A 136 0.63 45.23 6.85
N LYS A 137 0.52 46.08 5.81
CA LYS A 137 -0.35 45.84 4.65
C LYS A 137 0.17 44.73 3.75
N GLU A 138 1.49 44.59 3.65
CA GLU A 138 2.13 43.55 2.84
C GLU A 138 2.14 42.19 3.56
N PHE A 139 1.84 42.17 4.86
CA PHE A 139 1.87 40.96 5.65
C PHE A 139 0.58 40.14 5.49
N LYS A 140 0.71 38.92 4.97
CA LYS A 140 -0.39 37.95 4.88
C LYS A 140 -0.73 37.41 6.26
N CYS A 141 -1.92 37.77 6.75
CA CYS A 141 -2.43 37.31 8.05
C CYS A 141 -2.46 35.77 8.16
N GLN A 142 -1.81 35.24 9.20
CA GLN A 142 -1.73 33.80 9.48
C GLN A 142 -2.81 33.30 10.46
N ALA A 143 -3.63 34.20 11.02
CA ALA A 143 -4.74 33.81 11.89
C ALA A 143 -5.79 32.99 11.13
N LEU A 144 -6.52 32.13 11.83
CA LEU A 144 -7.65 31.41 11.23
C LEU A 144 -8.77 32.39 10.88
N CYS A 145 -9.42 32.17 9.74
CA CYS A 145 -10.50 33.01 9.28
C CYS A 145 -11.74 32.80 10.17
N GLN A 146 -12.22 33.87 10.79
CA GLN A 146 -13.44 33.83 11.61
C GLN A 146 -14.72 34.10 10.81
N ARG A 147 -14.63 34.22 9.47
CA ARG A 147 -15.79 34.48 8.61
C ARG A 147 -16.64 33.22 8.46
N LEU A 148 -17.95 33.41 8.43
CA LEU A 148 -18.91 32.38 8.06
C LEU A 148 -18.83 32.09 6.55
N LEU A 149 -18.87 30.81 6.19
CA LEU A 149 -19.01 30.37 4.80
C LEU A 149 -20.42 30.69 4.27
N ALA A 150 -20.61 30.62 2.95
CA ALA A 150 -21.89 30.91 2.30
C ALA A 150 -23.08 30.07 2.82
N CYS A 151 -22.81 28.93 3.47
CA CYS A 151 -23.84 28.14 4.15
C CYS A 151 -24.40 28.79 5.43
N GLY A 152 -23.86 29.91 5.91
CA GLY A 152 -24.33 30.66 7.08
C GLY A 152 -24.07 30.02 8.45
N LEU A 153 -23.82 28.70 8.51
CA LEU A 153 -23.69 27.94 9.77
C LEU A 153 -22.26 27.50 10.11
N HIS A 154 -21.35 27.47 9.12
CA HIS A 154 -19.99 26.95 9.32
C HIS A 154 -18.94 28.03 9.15
N HIS A 155 -17.99 28.09 10.08
CA HIS A 155 -16.82 28.97 9.99
C HIS A 155 -15.79 28.46 8.96
N CYS A 156 -15.13 29.39 8.29
CA CYS A 156 -14.02 29.07 7.38
C CYS A 156 -12.83 28.51 8.15
N LYS A 157 -12.26 27.39 7.71
CA LYS A 157 -11.09 26.77 8.33
C LYS A 157 -9.74 27.21 7.72
N ARG A 158 -9.75 28.17 6.78
CA ARG A 158 -8.54 28.66 6.10
C ARG A 158 -7.90 29.82 6.85
N LYS A 159 -6.71 30.24 6.43
CA LYS A 159 -6.07 31.46 6.96
C LYS A 159 -6.86 32.70 6.54
N CYS A 160 -6.84 33.74 7.35
CA CYS A 160 -7.59 34.97 7.10
C CYS A 160 -7.15 35.70 5.81
N SER A 161 -5.88 35.54 5.40
CA SER A 161 -5.38 36.06 4.13
C SER A 161 -5.90 35.33 2.90
N ASP A 162 -6.43 34.12 3.07
CA ASP A 162 -6.86 33.29 1.95
C ASP A 162 -8.33 33.55 1.59
N THR A 163 -8.64 33.47 0.29
CA THR A 163 -10.02 33.53 -0.18
C THR A 163 -10.83 32.36 0.39
N CYS A 164 -11.96 32.68 1.03
CA CYS A 164 -12.86 31.68 1.59
C CYS A 164 -13.49 30.83 0.48
N PRO A 165 -13.63 29.51 0.68
CA PRO A 165 -14.29 28.65 -0.29
C PRO A 165 -15.77 29.03 -0.38
N LYS A 166 -16.32 29.04 -1.60
CA LYS A 166 -17.75 29.32 -1.84
C LYS A 166 -18.62 28.16 -1.35
N ASN A 167 -18.12 26.93 -1.44
CA ASN A 167 -18.81 25.72 -1.03
C ASN A 167 -18.33 25.22 0.34
N CYS A 168 -19.28 24.92 1.23
CA CYS A 168 -18.97 24.30 2.51
C CYS A 168 -18.91 22.78 2.37
N THR A 169 -17.71 22.20 2.51
CA THR A 169 -17.45 20.75 2.45
C THR A 169 -17.60 20.06 3.81
N THR A 170 -18.08 20.77 4.84
CA THR A 170 -18.39 20.14 6.13
C THR A 170 -19.47 19.10 5.94
N LYS A 171 -19.22 17.89 6.46
CA LYS A 171 -20.17 16.79 6.47
C LYS A 171 -21.28 17.07 7.47
N VAL A 172 -22.52 17.09 7.01
CA VAL A 172 -23.73 17.29 7.81
C VAL A 172 -24.68 16.12 7.61
N GLN A 173 -25.46 15.78 8.63
CA GLN A 173 -26.55 14.82 8.47
C GLN A 173 -27.72 15.53 7.79
N LYS A 174 -28.23 14.96 6.69
CA LYS A 174 -29.47 15.42 6.04
C LYS A 174 -30.37 14.21 5.80
N MET A 175 -31.68 14.44 5.94
CA MET A 175 -32.71 13.48 5.53
C MET A 175 -32.85 13.52 4.01
N LEU A 176 -32.58 12.41 3.32
CA LEU A 176 -32.73 12.33 1.86
C LEU A 176 -34.20 12.07 1.47
N LYS A 177 -34.55 12.26 0.19
CA LYS A 177 -35.91 11.98 -0.35
C LYS A 177 -36.38 10.54 -0.12
N CYS A 178 -35.46 9.61 0.11
CA CYS A 178 -35.77 8.22 0.45
C CYS A 178 -36.14 8.01 1.93
N GLY A 179 -36.18 9.06 2.75
CA GLY A 179 -36.48 8.98 4.19
C GLY A 179 -35.30 8.53 5.06
N HIS A 180 -34.13 8.28 4.48
CA HIS A 180 -32.93 7.87 5.20
C HIS A 180 -32.03 9.06 5.54
N GLU A 181 -31.52 9.08 6.78
CA GLU A 181 -30.47 10.01 7.19
C GLU A 181 -29.12 9.59 6.61
N ASN A 182 -28.47 10.49 5.87
CA ASN A 182 -27.14 10.28 5.33
C ASN A 182 -26.24 11.47 5.58
N THR A 183 -24.95 11.17 5.74
CA THR A 183 -23.91 12.17 5.86
C THR A 183 -23.52 12.70 4.48
N VAL A 184 -23.89 13.95 4.19
CA VAL A 184 -23.62 14.63 2.93
C VAL A 184 -22.85 15.92 3.15
N GLU A 185 -22.13 16.40 2.14
CA GLU A 185 -21.46 17.70 2.21
C GLU A 185 -22.48 18.83 2.25
N CYS A 186 -22.26 19.84 3.10
CA CYS A 186 -23.24 20.91 3.35
C CYS A 186 -23.71 21.61 2.07
N TYR A 187 -22.80 21.89 1.13
CA TYR A 187 -23.11 22.52 -0.15
C TYR A 187 -23.90 21.64 -1.13
N LYS A 188 -23.88 20.31 -0.95
CA LYS A 188 -24.56 19.38 -1.86
C LYS A 188 -26.06 19.43 -1.65
N ASN A 189 -26.79 19.48 -2.76
CA ASN A 189 -28.24 19.38 -2.77
C ASN A 189 -28.66 17.94 -2.40
N ILE A 190 -29.82 17.82 -1.77
CA ILE A 190 -30.40 16.53 -1.35
C ILE A 190 -30.76 15.69 -2.58
N ASP A 191 -31.14 16.33 -3.69
CA ASP A 191 -31.51 15.68 -4.94
C ASP A 191 -30.37 14.93 -5.63
N GLU A 192 -29.14 15.42 -5.50
CA GLU A 192 -27.96 14.81 -6.13
C GLU A 192 -27.28 13.77 -5.23
N ALA A 193 -27.72 13.68 -3.97
CA ALA A 193 -27.09 12.81 -2.99
C ALA A 193 -27.68 11.39 -3.06
N MET A 194 -26.82 10.43 -3.43
CA MET A 194 -27.16 9.01 -3.37
C MET A 194 -27.19 8.50 -1.92
N CYS A 195 -28.26 7.79 -1.57
CA CYS A 195 -28.42 7.16 -0.27
C CYS A 195 -27.51 5.94 -0.12
N LYS A 196 -26.70 5.90 0.94
CA LYS A 196 -25.77 4.81 1.25
C LYS A 196 -26.31 3.79 2.25
N THR A 197 -27.54 3.98 2.72
CA THR A 197 -28.19 3.06 3.65
C THR A 197 -28.41 1.70 2.97
N PRO A 198 -28.04 0.58 3.60
CA PRO A 198 -28.20 -0.75 3.01
C PRO A 198 -29.69 -1.11 2.87
N CYS A 199 -30.06 -1.73 1.75
CA CYS A 199 -31.46 -1.98 1.43
C CYS A 199 -32.07 -3.17 2.21
N HIS A 200 -31.31 -4.25 2.42
CA HIS A 200 -31.70 -5.49 3.11
C HIS A 200 -33.01 -6.20 2.69
N GLU A 201 -33.76 -5.67 1.73
CA GLU A 201 -34.98 -6.29 1.18
C GLU A 201 -34.72 -7.69 0.61
N LEU A 202 -35.66 -8.60 0.82
CA LEU A 202 -35.58 -9.97 0.33
C LEU A 202 -35.86 -10.02 -1.17
N LEU A 203 -34.86 -10.44 -1.95
CA LEU A 203 -35.01 -10.65 -3.39
C LEU A 203 -35.89 -11.87 -3.68
N LYS A 204 -36.43 -11.96 -4.89
CA LYS A 204 -37.21 -13.14 -5.36
C LYS A 204 -36.46 -14.47 -5.24
N CYS A 205 -35.14 -14.46 -5.12
CA CYS A 205 -34.33 -15.65 -4.91
C CYS A 205 -34.27 -16.14 -3.45
N GLY A 206 -34.80 -15.35 -2.50
CA GLY A 206 -34.78 -15.60 -1.06
C GLY A 206 -33.60 -14.97 -0.33
N HIS A 207 -32.64 -14.34 -1.03
CA HIS A 207 -31.48 -13.70 -0.43
C HIS A 207 -31.72 -12.20 -0.16
N PRO A 208 -31.14 -11.63 0.93
CA PRO A 208 -31.21 -10.20 1.19
C PRO A 208 -30.41 -9.41 0.16
N CYS A 209 -30.94 -8.24 -0.23
CA CYS A 209 -30.26 -7.34 -1.14
C CYS A 209 -29.00 -6.75 -0.49
N GLN A 210 -27.85 -6.98 -1.14
CA GLN A 210 -26.55 -6.47 -0.71
C GLN A 210 -26.26 -5.04 -1.20
N GLY A 211 -27.20 -4.42 -1.92
CA GLY A 211 -27.07 -3.06 -2.45
C GLY A 211 -27.48 -1.98 -1.45
N THR A 212 -27.19 -0.73 -1.81
CA THR A 212 -27.68 0.45 -1.07
C THR A 212 -29.02 0.94 -1.61
N CYS A 213 -29.77 1.70 -0.80
CA CYS A 213 -31.06 2.29 -1.17
C CYS A 213 -30.93 3.21 -2.41
N GLY A 214 -29.81 3.92 -2.56
CA GLY A 214 -29.52 4.74 -3.74
C GLY A 214 -29.35 3.91 -5.01
N GLU A 215 -28.62 2.80 -4.94
CA GLU A 215 -28.45 1.87 -6.07
C GLU A 215 -29.73 1.08 -6.38
N CYS A 216 -30.53 0.79 -5.36
CA CYS A 216 -31.80 0.06 -5.51
C CYS A 216 -32.95 0.95 -5.98
N PHE A 217 -32.70 2.25 -6.26
CA PHE A 217 -33.72 3.26 -6.55
C PHE A 217 -34.92 3.18 -5.58
N GLN A 218 -34.63 3.17 -4.27
CA GLN A 218 -35.65 3.02 -3.22
C GLN A 218 -36.43 1.70 -3.27
N GLY A 219 -35.78 0.61 -3.68
CA GLY A 219 -36.38 -0.74 -3.74
C GLY A 219 -37.13 -1.06 -5.05
N ARG A 220 -37.12 -0.16 -6.03
CA ARG A 220 -37.78 -0.42 -7.34
C ARG A 220 -36.98 -1.36 -8.22
N LEU A 221 -35.65 -1.26 -8.19
CA LEU A 221 -34.77 -2.06 -9.03
C LEU A 221 -33.56 -2.54 -8.22
N HIS A 222 -33.64 -3.75 -7.69
CA HIS A 222 -32.51 -4.36 -7.01
C HIS A 222 -31.45 -4.86 -7.98
N LEU A 223 -30.20 -4.81 -7.54
CA LEU A 223 -29.07 -5.43 -8.21
C LEU A 223 -29.23 -6.96 -8.24
N PRO A 224 -28.66 -7.65 -9.25
CA PRO A 224 -28.65 -9.11 -9.30
C PRO A 224 -27.98 -9.69 -8.06
N CYS A 225 -28.53 -10.81 -7.57
CA CYS A 225 -28.04 -11.44 -6.37
C CYS A 225 -26.63 -12.02 -6.59
N LYS A 226 -25.65 -11.53 -5.82
CA LYS A 226 -24.29 -12.08 -5.79
C LYS A 226 -24.06 -13.07 -4.65
N ALA A 227 -25.11 -13.41 -3.90
CA ALA A 227 -25.01 -14.41 -2.84
C ALA A 227 -24.71 -15.78 -3.44
N LYS A 228 -23.95 -16.60 -2.71
CA LYS A 228 -23.72 -18.00 -3.07
C LYS A 228 -25.02 -18.78 -2.87
N CYS A 229 -25.33 -19.65 -3.81
CA CYS A 229 -26.53 -20.47 -3.75
C CYS A 229 -26.24 -21.77 -3.02
N ASP A 230 -26.90 -22.05 -1.88
CA ASP A 230 -26.75 -23.31 -1.13
C ASP A 230 -27.85 -24.34 -1.44
N ARG A 231 -28.50 -24.26 -2.60
CA ARG A 231 -29.56 -25.21 -3.00
C ARG A 231 -28.96 -26.57 -3.36
N SER A 232 -29.61 -27.65 -2.94
CA SER A 232 -29.27 -29.01 -3.38
C SER A 232 -29.73 -29.22 -4.82
N LEU A 233 -28.80 -29.57 -5.71
CA LEU A 233 -29.08 -29.98 -7.08
C LEU A 233 -29.75 -31.36 -7.10
N PHE A 234 -30.33 -31.73 -8.24
CA PHE A 234 -30.94 -33.06 -8.44
C PHE A 234 -29.97 -34.22 -8.21
N CYS A 235 -28.66 -33.99 -8.36
CA CYS A 235 -27.61 -34.96 -8.11
C CYS A 235 -27.20 -35.06 -6.62
N GLY A 236 -27.85 -34.30 -5.73
CA GLY A 236 -27.53 -34.27 -4.29
C GLY A 236 -26.34 -33.38 -3.91
N HIS A 237 -25.65 -32.77 -4.89
CA HIS A 237 -24.57 -31.81 -4.62
C HIS A 237 -25.13 -30.41 -4.35
N LEU A 238 -24.48 -29.69 -3.44
CA LEU A 238 -24.78 -28.28 -3.16
C LEU A 238 -24.26 -27.40 -4.30
N CYS A 239 -25.09 -26.47 -4.76
CA CYS A 239 -24.64 -25.41 -5.65
C CYS A 239 -23.58 -24.54 -4.95
N ARG A 240 -22.62 -23.98 -5.69
CA ARG A 240 -21.59 -23.05 -5.17
C ARG A 240 -21.42 -21.81 -6.06
N GLU A 241 -22.29 -21.68 -7.04
CA GLU A 241 -22.32 -20.56 -8.00
C GLU A 241 -23.06 -19.37 -7.39
N ASP A 242 -22.98 -18.21 -8.03
CA ASP A 242 -23.84 -17.08 -7.70
C ASP A 242 -25.32 -17.43 -7.91
N CYS A 243 -26.17 -16.81 -7.10
CA CYS A 243 -27.59 -17.09 -7.13
C CYS A 243 -28.26 -16.54 -8.38
N THR A 244 -28.37 -17.41 -9.37
CA THR A 244 -29.21 -17.23 -10.55
C THR A 244 -30.58 -17.88 -10.33
N ARG A 245 -31.56 -17.55 -11.20
CA ARG A 245 -32.92 -18.12 -11.13
C ARG A 245 -32.89 -19.67 -11.20
N ASN A 246 -32.01 -20.20 -12.05
CA ASN A 246 -31.86 -21.63 -12.31
C ASN A 246 -30.40 -22.02 -12.08
N CYS A 247 -30.14 -22.93 -11.14
CA CYS A 247 -28.78 -23.39 -10.89
C CYS A 247 -28.22 -24.13 -12.12
N PRO A 248 -26.97 -23.87 -12.51
CA PRO A 248 -26.31 -24.59 -13.59
C PRO A 248 -26.09 -26.07 -13.23
N PRO A 249 -25.79 -26.93 -14.23
CA PRO A 249 -25.47 -28.34 -13.99
C PRO A 249 -24.26 -28.48 -13.05
N CYS A 250 -24.22 -29.59 -12.33
CA CYS A 250 -23.16 -29.83 -11.36
C CYS A 250 -21.79 -29.94 -12.05
N SER A 251 -20.81 -29.20 -11.55
CA SER A 251 -19.42 -29.24 -12.02
C SER A 251 -18.52 -30.18 -11.21
N GLN A 252 -19.07 -30.84 -10.18
CA GLN A 252 -18.32 -31.77 -9.36
C GLN A 252 -17.93 -33.04 -10.16
N PRO A 253 -16.80 -33.67 -9.84
CA PRO A 253 -16.42 -34.94 -10.46
C PRO A 253 -17.43 -36.02 -10.08
N CYS A 254 -17.71 -36.94 -11.01
CA CYS A 254 -18.59 -38.06 -10.74
C CYS A 254 -18.05 -38.94 -9.59
N GLU A 255 -18.92 -39.30 -8.65
CA GLU A 255 -18.57 -40.16 -7.51
C GLU A 255 -18.62 -41.66 -7.85
N ASN A 256 -19.13 -42.01 -9.04
CA ASN A 256 -19.22 -43.40 -9.48
C ASN A 256 -17.83 -44.00 -9.64
N LYS A 257 -17.59 -45.09 -8.90
CA LYS A 257 -16.38 -45.89 -8.96
C LYS A 257 -16.74 -47.36 -9.01
N CYS A 258 -16.02 -48.11 -9.82
CA CYS A 258 -16.02 -49.56 -9.77
C CYS A 258 -14.68 -50.05 -9.20
N PHE A 259 -14.55 -51.36 -8.97
CA PHE A 259 -13.28 -51.97 -8.54
C PHE A 259 -12.16 -51.92 -9.61
N HIS A 260 -12.47 -51.39 -10.80
CA HIS A 260 -11.52 -51.24 -11.91
C HIS A 260 -11.05 -49.80 -12.04
N SER A 261 -11.97 -48.83 -12.03
CA SER A 261 -11.67 -47.42 -12.25
C SER A 261 -12.72 -46.51 -11.60
N LYS A 262 -12.32 -45.27 -11.34
CA LYS A 262 -13.21 -44.16 -10.98
C LYS A 262 -13.61 -43.41 -12.25
N CYS A 263 -14.87 -43.01 -12.35
CA CYS A 263 -15.33 -42.15 -13.46
C CYS A 263 -14.62 -40.79 -13.41
N MET A 264 -14.13 -40.33 -14.57
CA MET A 264 -13.47 -39.02 -14.73
C MET A 264 -14.42 -37.94 -15.28
N ASN A 265 -15.65 -38.30 -15.62
CA ASN A 265 -16.65 -37.36 -16.15
C ASN A 265 -17.22 -36.46 -15.04
N LYS A 266 -17.85 -35.36 -15.42
CA LYS A 266 -18.55 -34.47 -14.49
C LYS A 266 -19.87 -35.10 -14.04
N CYS A 267 -20.34 -34.69 -12.87
CA CYS A 267 -21.62 -35.11 -12.34
C CYS A 267 -22.75 -34.63 -13.25
N GLY A 268 -23.59 -35.55 -13.74
CA GLY A 268 -24.65 -35.28 -14.71
C GLY A 268 -24.33 -35.75 -16.14
N GLU A 269 -23.06 -36.06 -16.44
CA GLU A 269 -22.70 -36.71 -17.70
C GLU A 269 -22.88 -38.23 -17.59
N ARG A 270 -23.32 -38.89 -18.68
CA ARG A 270 -23.45 -40.35 -18.71
C ARG A 270 -22.08 -40.99 -18.45
N CYS A 271 -22.05 -41.92 -17.49
CA CYS A 271 -20.85 -42.68 -17.19
C CYS A 271 -20.60 -43.74 -18.29
N VAL A 272 -19.34 -43.94 -18.66
CA VAL A 272 -18.96 -45.00 -19.58
C VAL A 272 -19.08 -46.36 -18.86
N PRO A 273 -19.88 -47.31 -19.37
CA PRO A 273 -20.08 -48.61 -18.71
C PRO A 273 -18.79 -49.44 -18.67
N CYS A 274 -18.54 -50.10 -17.55
CA CYS A 274 -17.35 -50.92 -17.35
C CYS A 274 -17.53 -52.35 -17.92
N VAL A 275 -16.82 -52.64 -19.01
CA VAL A 275 -16.85 -53.96 -19.69
C VAL A 275 -15.91 -55.01 -19.07
N MET A 276 -15.13 -54.63 -18.05
CA MET A 276 -14.23 -55.56 -17.37
C MET A 276 -15.02 -56.60 -16.57
N LYS A 277 -14.46 -57.82 -16.46
CA LYS A 277 -15.05 -58.91 -15.65
C LYS A 277 -15.23 -58.46 -14.21
N CYS A 278 -16.43 -58.65 -13.66
CA CYS A 278 -16.73 -58.26 -12.29
C CYS A 278 -15.81 -58.98 -11.28
N LYS A 279 -15.13 -58.23 -10.41
CA LYS A 279 -14.27 -58.79 -9.33
C LYS A 279 -15.06 -59.37 -8.15
N TRP A 280 -16.39 -59.36 -8.22
CA TRP A 280 -17.24 -59.80 -7.11
C TRP A 280 -17.31 -61.32 -7.03
N GLN A 281 -16.40 -61.88 -6.25
CA GLN A 281 -16.27 -63.31 -5.98
C GLN A 281 -16.23 -63.56 -4.47
N CYS A 282 -16.98 -64.56 -4.01
CA CYS A 282 -16.86 -65.09 -2.66
C CYS A 282 -16.52 -66.58 -2.74
N LYS A 283 -16.28 -67.22 -1.59
CA LYS A 283 -16.01 -68.67 -1.54
C LYS A 283 -17.17 -69.55 -2.06
N HIS A 284 -18.34 -68.96 -2.32
CA HIS A 284 -19.56 -69.67 -2.68
C HIS A 284 -20.05 -69.36 -4.11
N TYR A 285 -19.83 -68.14 -4.60
CA TYR A 285 -20.35 -67.68 -5.89
C TYR A 285 -19.36 -66.72 -6.57
N LYS A 286 -19.27 -66.79 -7.90
CA LYS A 286 -18.42 -65.94 -8.75
C LYS A 286 -19.27 -65.33 -9.86
N CYS A 287 -19.21 -64.02 -10.03
CA CYS A 287 -19.88 -63.34 -11.14
C CYS A 287 -19.13 -63.55 -12.45
N SER A 288 -19.86 -63.79 -13.54
CA SER A 288 -19.29 -63.97 -14.88
C SER A 288 -19.59 -62.80 -15.84
N LYS A 289 -20.58 -61.95 -15.52
CA LYS A 289 -20.97 -60.77 -16.30
C LYS A 289 -20.00 -59.58 -16.24
N PRO A 290 -20.09 -58.64 -17.20
CA PRO A 290 -19.38 -57.37 -17.14
C PRO A 290 -19.82 -56.56 -15.91
N CYS A 291 -18.92 -55.73 -15.40
CA CYS A 291 -19.12 -54.97 -14.16
C CYS A 291 -20.29 -53.98 -14.22
N SER A 292 -20.69 -53.52 -15.41
CA SER A 292 -21.82 -52.61 -15.60
C SER A 292 -23.19 -53.29 -15.60
N GLU A 293 -23.24 -54.61 -15.75
CA GLU A 293 -24.50 -55.36 -15.77
C GLU A 293 -24.88 -55.89 -14.38
N THR A 294 -26.17 -56.15 -14.21
CA THR A 294 -26.68 -56.82 -13.02
C THR A 294 -26.03 -58.20 -12.88
N CYS A 295 -25.32 -58.40 -11.77
CA CYS A 295 -24.59 -59.64 -11.52
C CYS A 295 -25.55 -60.84 -11.51
N ASP A 296 -25.14 -61.93 -12.17
CA ASP A 296 -25.85 -63.20 -12.28
C ASP A 296 -25.91 -64.03 -10.98
N ARG A 297 -25.20 -63.58 -9.93
CA ARG A 297 -25.08 -64.34 -8.67
C ARG A 297 -26.09 -63.90 -7.59
N PRO A 298 -26.58 -64.81 -6.74
CA PRO A 298 -27.42 -64.46 -5.59
C PRO A 298 -26.62 -63.78 -4.46
N ARG A 299 -27.32 -63.06 -3.57
CA ARG A 299 -26.75 -62.43 -2.36
C ARG A 299 -26.16 -63.51 -1.44
N CYS A 300 -24.91 -63.33 -0.97
CA CYS A 300 -24.27 -64.29 -0.08
C CYS A 300 -24.64 -64.02 1.39
N ASN A 301 -25.48 -64.87 1.98
CA ASN A 301 -25.93 -64.71 3.38
C ASN A 301 -24.98 -65.31 4.44
N LYS A 302 -23.78 -65.78 4.05
CA LYS A 302 -22.86 -66.42 5.01
C LYS A 302 -22.04 -65.37 5.75
N GLY A 303 -21.96 -65.48 7.07
CA GLY A 303 -21.15 -64.60 7.90
C GLY A 303 -19.64 -64.70 7.62
N CYS A 304 -18.92 -63.61 7.88
CA CYS A 304 -17.47 -63.59 7.76
C CYS A 304 -16.81 -64.45 8.86
N ARG A 305 -15.79 -65.24 8.49
CA ARG A 305 -15.01 -66.08 9.42
C ARG A 305 -13.73 -65.38 9.94
N LYS A 306 -13.47 -64.13 9.54
CA LYS A 306 -12.28 -63.38 9.97
C LYS A 306 -12.45 -62.84 11.39
N LYS A 307 -11.33 -62.72 12.12
CA LYS A 307 -11.26 -61.96 13.38
C LYS A 307 -10.90 -60.50 13.06
N LEU A 308 -11.50 -59.56 13.79
CA LEU A 308 -11.19 -58.14 13.70
C LEU A 308 -9.90 -57.82 14.46
N ARG A 309 -9.36 -56.60 14.31
CA ARG A 309 -8.14 -56.16 15.01
C ARG A 309 -8.26 -56.26 16.54
N CYS A 310 -9.47 -56.16 17.07
CA CYS A 310 -9.79 -56.34 18.49
C CYS A 310 -9.86 -57.81 18.94
N GLY A 311 -9.51 -58.78 18.09
CA GLY A 311 -9.53 -60.22 18.41
C GLY A 311 -10.90 -60.89 18.34
N HIS A 312 -11.99 -60.11 18.29
CA HIS A 312 -13.36 -60.60 18.22
C HIS A 312 -13.78 -61.08 16.83
N ARG A 313 -14.79 -61.96 16.77
CA ARG A 313 -15.37 -62.47 15.51
C ARG A 313 -16.04 -61.34 14.73
N CYS A 314 -15.82 -61.31 13.42
CA CYS A 314 -16.44 -60.32 12.54
C CYS A 314 -17.96 -60.50 12.48
N ILE A 315 -18.69 -59.39 12.62
CA ILE A 315 -20.15 -59.31 12.49
C ILE A 315 -20.61 -59.14 11.04
N GLY A 316 -19.67 -58.93 10.11
CA GLY A 316 -19.93 -58.71 8.70
C GLY A 316 -20.22 -59.98 7.89
N MET A 317 -20.42 -59.79 6.59
CA MET A 317 -20.73 -60.86 5.62
C MET A 317 -19.51 -61.35 4.85
N CYS A 318 -19.62 -62.55 4.26
CA CYS A 318 -18.59 -63.13 3.41
C CYS A 318 -18.57 -62.44 2.04
N GLY A 319 -17.45 -61.80 1.70
CA GLY A 319 -17.26 -61.11 0.41
C GLY A 319 -17.35 -59.59 0.48
N GLU A 320 -17.87 -59.05 1.60
CA GLU A 320 -17.97 -57.62 1.87
C GLU A 320 -16.80 -57.12 2.72
N PRO A 321 -16.45 -55.82 2.65
CA PRO A 321 -15.48 -55.23 3.58
C PRO A 321 -15.93 -55.45 5.02
N CYS A 322 -15.01 -55.94 5.85
CA CYS A 322 -15.33 -56.20 7.26
C CYS A 322 -15.52 -54.87 7.99
N PRO A 323 -16.63 -54.67 8.72
CA PRO A 323 -16.88 -53.44 9.47
C PRO A 323 -15.77 -53.21 10.50
N LYS A 324 -15.41 -51.94 10.74
CA LYS A 324 -14.41 -51.57 11.74
C LYS A 324 -14.89 -51.82 13.18
N LYS A 325 -16.20 -51.78 13.39
CA LYS A 325 -16.86 -51.96 14.71
C LYS A 325 -17.13 -53.43 15.01
N CYS A 326 -17.06 -53.82 16.29
CA CYS A 326 -17.39 -55.17 16.74
C CYS A 326 -18.45 -55.16 17.84
N ARG A 327 -19.18 -56.27 18.00
CA ARG A 327 -20.27 -56.40 18.97
C ARG A 327 -19.85 -56.35 20.44
N VAL A 328 -18.58 -56.66 20.72
CA VAL A 328 -18.06 -56.70 22.10
C VAL A 328 -17.49 -55.34 22.52
N CYS A 329 -16.67 -54.72 21.69
CA CYS A 329 -16.04 -53.43 21.97
C CYS A 329 -16.95 -52.23 21.69
N ASN A 330 -17.92 -52.36 20.77
CA ASN A 330 -18.82 -51.27 20.35
C ASN A 330 -20.30 -51.62 20.59
N LYS A 331 -20.60 -52.32 21.70
CA LYS A 331 -21.95 -52.79 22.03
C LYS A 331 -23.00 -51.67 21.98
N ASP A 332 -22.65 -50.48 22.49
CA ASP A 332 -23.57 -49.33 22.55
C ASP A 332 -23.96 -48.76 21.19
N GLU A 333 -23.09 -48.84 20.19
CA GLU A 333 -23.35 -48.29 18.85
C GLU A 333 -23.98 -49.31 17.90
N VAL A 334 -23.66 -50.60 18.07
CA VAL A 334 -24.13 -51.69 17.20
C VAL A 334 -25.51 -52.22 17.63
N ASN A 335 -25.87 -52.05 18.91
CA ASN A 335 -27.19 -52.40 19.43
C ASN A 335 -28.18 -51.21 19.49
N LYS A 336 -27.81 -50.02 19.00
CA LYS A 336 -28.77 -48.92 18.86
C LYS A 336 -29.81 -49.35 17.82
N ILE A 337 -31.03 -49.61 18.30
CA ILE A 337 -32.13 -50.10 17.49
C ILE A 337 -32.61 -48.97 16.58
N VAL A 338 -32.17 -48.96 15.33
CA VAL A 338 -32.67 -48.08 14.27
C VAL A 338 -33.76 -48.81 13.46
N PHE A 339 -33.65 -50.14 13.30
CA PHE A 339 -34.56 -50.92 12.44
C PHE A 339 -35.10 -52.23 13.08
N GLY A 340 -35.01 -52.38 14.41
CA GLY A 340 -35.78 -53.38 15.17
C GLY A 340 -35.18 -54.78 15.35
N ASN A 341 -34.16 -55.18 14.58
CA ASN A 341 -33.56 -56.54 14.66
C ASN A 341 -32.08 -56.58 15.11
N GLU A 342 -31.51 -55.42 15.46
CA GLU A 342 -30.06 -55.25 15.72
C GLU A 342 -29.56 -55.93 17.01
N ASP A 343 -30.43 -56.16 17.98
CA ASP A 343 -30.08 -56.79 19.26
C ASP A 343 -29.97 -58.33 19.18
N LYS A 344 -30.38 -58.97 18.08
CA LYS A 344 -30.33 -60.44 17.95
C LYS A 344 -28.89 -60.95 17.77
N PRO A 345 -28.44 -62.03 18.44
CA PRO A 345 -27.05 -62.50 18.42
C PRO A 345 -26.54 -62.93 17.04
N TYR A 346 -27.45 -63.20 16.10
CA TYR A 346 -27.16 -63.59 14.72
C TYR A 346 -27.16 -62.40 13.74
N ALA A 347 -27.53 -61.20 14.19
CA ALA A 347 -27.62 -60.01 13.36
C ALA A 347 -26.28 -59.73 12.67
N ARG A 348 -26.36 -59.44 11.37
CA ARG A 348 -25.21 -59.20 10.50
C ARG A 348 -25.27 -57.77 9.98
N PHE A 349 -24.09 -57.19 9.80
CA PHE A 349 -23.96 -55.78 9.46
C PHE A 349 -23.12 -55.59 8.21
N VAL A 350 -23.43 -54.55 7.43
CA VAL A 350 -22.68 -54.11 6.25
C VAL A 350 -22.23 -52.67 6.47
N GLU A 351 -20.96 -52.37 6.17
CA GLU A 351 -20.42 -51.02 6.24
C GLU A 351 -20.44 -50.37 4.85
N LEU A 352 -21.26 -49.34 4.66
CA LEU A 352 -21.38 -48.62 3.39
C LEU A 352 -20.16 -47.73 3.17
N GLN A 353 -19.49 -47.90 2.02
CA GLN A 353 -18.37 -47.05 1.63
C GLN A 353 -18.85 -46.03 0.59
N PRO A 354 -18.47 -44.74 0.69
CA PRO A 354 -17.45 -44.17 1.59
C PRO A 354 -17.98 -43.59 2.91
N CYS A 355 -19.28 -43.52 3.14
CA CYS A 355 -19.86 -42.84 4.31
C CYS A 355 -19.58 -43.51 5.67
N GLY A 356 -19.16 -44.79 5.67
CA GLY A 356 -18.76 -45.52 6.87
C GLY A 356 -19.92 -45.95 7.78
N HIS A 357 -21.16 -45.77 7.33
CA HIS A 357 -22.35 -46.19 8.07
C HIS A 357 -22.44 -47.71 8.14
N VAL A 358 -22.75 -48.25 9.31
CA VAL A 358 -22.90 -49.68 9.57
C VAL A 358 -24.40 -49.96 9.71
N ILE A 359 -24.97 -50.73 8.79
CA ILE A 359 -26.41 -50.99 8.72
C ILE A 359 -26.66 -52.50 8.84
N GLU A 360 -27.75 -52.88 9.50
CA GLU A 360 -28.21 -54.26 9.62
C GLU A 360 -28.67 -54.81 8.26
N LYS A 361 -28.30 -56.06 7.99
CA LYS A 361 -28.51 -56.70 6.70
C LYS A 361 -29.98 -56.84 6.31
N ASN A 362 -30.85 -57.31 7.20
CA ASN A 362 -32.26 -57.51 6.86
C ASN A 362 -32.99 -56.19 6.63
N ALA A 363 -32.67 -55.14 7.39
CA ALA A 363 -33.18 -53.80 7.15
C ALA A 363 -32.76 -53.26 5.77
N MET A 364 -31.50 -53.49 5.39
CA MET A 364 -31.00 -53.12 4.07
C MET A 364 -31.66 -53.96 2.95
N ASP A 365 -31.81 -55.27 3.14
CA ASP A 365 -32.45 -56.14 2.16
C ASP A 365 -33.91 -55.73 1.94
N HIS A 366 -34.67 -55.45 3.01
CA HIS A 366 -36.05 -54.97 2.93
C HIS A 366 -36.16 -53.64 2.17
N TYR A 367 -35.27 -52.68 2.48
CA TYR A 367 -35.24 -51.40 1.77
C TYR A 367 -34.94 -51.58 0.28
N MET A 368 -33.98 -52.43 -0.08
CA MET A 368 -33.62 -52.68 -1.47
C MET A 368 -34.71 -53.44 -2.24
N ASP A 369 -35.44 -54.33 -1.57
CA ASP A 369 -36.50 -55.13 -2.18
C ASP A 369 -37.80 -54.33 -2.34
N ASP A 370 -38.13 -53.44 -1.39
CA ASP A 370 -39.26 -52.49 -1.50
C ASP A 370 -39.11 -51.54 -2.70
N VAL A 371 -37.89 -51.05 -2.94
CA VAL A 371 -37.60 -50.14 -4.07
C VAL A 371 -37.76 -50.84 -5.43
N SER A 372 -37.59 -52.16 -5.51
CA SER A 372 -37.86 -52.94 -6.72
C SER A 372 -39.34 -53.20 -7.00
N ASN A 373 -40.22 -53.09 -5.99
CA ASN A 373 -41.67 -53.25 -6.16
C ASN A 373 -42.40 -51.93 -6.44
N ASP A 374 -41.75 -50.80 -6.20
CA ASP A 374 -42.33 -49.48 -6.42
C ASP A 374 -41.98 -48.94 -7.82
N SER A 375 -42.79 -49.29 -8.81
CA SER A 375 -42.75 -48.73 -10.17
C SER A 375 -43.09 -47.24 -10.26
N SER A 376 -43.17 -46.51 -9.12
CA SER A 376 -43.52 -45.09 -9.09
C SER A 376 -42.35 -44.14 -8.79
N ILE A 377 -41.12 -44.65 -8.65
CA ILE A 377 -39.91 -43.81 -8.63
C ILE A 377 -39.36 -43.60 -10.06
N ILE A 378 -39.92 -42.60 -10.73
CA ILE A 378 -39.38 -41.83 -11.87
C ILE A 378 -39.02 -42.66 -13.12
N GLN A 379 -40.02 -42.86 -14.00
CA GLN A 379 -39.77 -42.95 -15.44
C GLN A 379 -39.25 -41.60 -15.95
N LEU A 380 -37.93 -41.43 -16.02
CA LEU A 380 -37.34 -40.47 -16.94
C LEU A 380 -37.28 -41.14 -18.31
N LYS A 381 -38.15 -40.67 -19.21
CA LYS A 381 -38.07 -40.95 -20.65
C LYS A 381 -36.63 -40.71 -21.14
N GLY A 382 -36.03 -41.76 -21.70
CA GLY A 382 -35.07 -41.67 -22.78
C GLY A 382 -35.76 -42.12 -24.05
#